data_AF-A0A1X0R320-F1
#
_entry.id   AF-A0A1X0R320-F1
#
_cell.length_a   1.000
_cell.length_b   1.000
_cell.length_c   1.000
_cell.angle_alpha   90.00
_cell.angle_beta   90.00
_cell.angle_gamma   90.00
#
_symmetry.space_group_name_H-M   'P 1'
#
loop_
_entity.id
_entity.type
_entity.pdbx_description
1 polymer ?
#
loop_
_entity_poly.entity_id
_entity_poly.type
_entity_poly.pdbx_seq_one_letter_code
_entity_poly.pdbx_strand_id
1 'polypeptide(L)'
;MLLDLAKEIEQQNHSFYTWLKVEANANLKEISKVYRKLLVKYSTVDDNLFKKTSHIAYILRNPKLRALYDSILLDDYHHQQVYWKGFYYFYTRHKLACMFTIALLSLTMLEYLKAWVNYWTERTMMEQFIENAKTMAQRISDKHLSAKTHKSYMDFAKVTVFLWI
;
A
#
# COMPACT_ATOMS: atom_id res chain seq x y z
N MET A 1 7.19 17.14 15.21
CA MET A 1 7.19 18.48 15.82
C MET A 1 8.51 18.78 16.54
N LEU A 2 8.89 18.06 17.61
CA LEU A 2 10.19 18.27 18.29
C LEU A 2 11.38 18.06 17.33
N LEU A 3 11.43 16.93 16.62
CA LEU A 3 12.51 16.60 15.68
C LEU A 3 12.54 17.55 14.47
N ASP A 4 11.38 17.94 13.94
CA ASP A 4 11.31 18.85 12.78
C ASP A 4 11.81 20.24 13.15
N LEU A 5 11.45 20.71 14.34
CA LEU A 5 11.91 21.98 14.88
C LEU A 5 13.40 21.92 15.28
N ALA A 6 13.87 20.79 15.82
CA ALA A 6 15.29 20.56 16.06
C ALA A 6 16.10 20.67 14.77
N LYS A 7 15.69 19.96 13.71
CA LYS A 7 16.34 20.02 12.40
C LYS A 7 16.30 21.41 11.78
N GLU A 8 15.19 22.14 11.92
CA GLU A 8 15.07 23.49 11.36
C GLU A 8 16.03 24.49 12.05
N ILE A 9 16.24 24.35 13.36
CA ILE A 9 17.13 25.24 14.12
C ILE A 9 18.59 24.80 13.97
N GLU A 10 18.84 23.50 13.85
CA GLU A 10 20.16 22.95 13.53
C GLU A 10 20.63 23.35 12.13
N GLN A 11 19.72 23.41 11.14
CA GLN A 11 20.01 24.00 9.82
C GLN A 11 20.42 25.48 9.90
N GLN A 12 20.05 26.17 10.98
CA GLN A 12 20.48 27.54 11.28
C GLN A 12 21.72 27.57 12.19
N ASN A 13 22.43 26.44 12.36
CA ASN A 13 23.59 26.26 13.24
C ASN A 13 23.36 26.67 14.71
N HIS A 14 22.12 26.51 15.20
CA HIS A 14 21.79 26.81 16.59
C HIS A 14 21.26 25.55 17.31
N SER A 15 21.73 25.28 18.52
CA SER A 15 21.07 24.35 19.44
C SER A 15 19.91 25.06 20.15
N PHE A 16 18.94 24.32 20.71
CA PHE A 16 17.87 24.90 21.52
C PHE A 16 18.41 25.71 22.72
N TYR A 17 19.52 25.24 23.28
CA TYR A 17 20.24 25.90 24.36
C TYR A 17 20.90 27.21 23.87
N THR A 18 21.54 27.18 22.70
CA THR A 18 22.13 28.37 22.06
C THR A 18 21.07 29.40 21.68
N TRP A 19 19.91 28.95 21.18
CA TRP A 19 18.78 29.81 20.83
C TRP A 19 18.23 30.56 22.05
N LEU A 20 18.03 29.86 23.17
CA LEU A 20 17.60 30.50 24.41
C LEU A 20 18.75 31.24 25.12
N LYS A 21 20.01 31.08 24.69
CA LYS A 21 21.22 31.58 25.38
C LYS A 21 21.30 31.08 26.83
N VAL A 22 21.08 29.79 27.01
CA VAL A 22 21.05 29.11 28.30
C VAL A 22 21.98 27.90 28.25
N GLU A 23 22.67 27.60 29.33
CA GLU A 23 23.54 26.41 29.42
C GLU A 23 22.73 25.11 29.45
N ALA A 24 23.31 24.01 28.95
CA ALA A 24 22.65 22.71 28.86
C ALA A 24 22.24 22.12 30.23
N ASN A 25 22.91 22.52 31.30
CA ASN A 25 22.67 22.13 32.70
C ASN A 25 21.72 23.09 33.45
N ALA A 26 21.19 24.13 32.79
CA ALA A 26 20.46 25.19 33.47
C ALA A 26 19.16 24.71 34.13
N ASN A 27 18.82 25.38 35.23
CA ASN A 27 17.65 25.06 36.03
C ASN A 27 16.36 25.54 35.32
N LEU A 28 15.24 24.85 35.56
CA LEU A 28 13.93 25.16 34.98
C LEU A 28 13.47 26.59 35.29
N LYS A 29 13.87 27.14 36.45
CA LYS A 29 13.60 28.53 36.82
C LYS A 29 14.35 29.53 35.92
N GLU A 30 15.58 29.23 35.55
CA GLU A 30 16.41 30.07 34.68
C GLU A 30 15.88 30.04 33.25
N ILE A 31 15.56 28.85 32.74
CA ILE A 31 14.92 28.66 31.43
C ILE A 31 13.62 29.48 31.36
N SER A 32 12.78 29.41 32.40
CA SER A 32 11.52 30.17 32.46
C SER A 32 11.72 31.69 32.56
N LYS A 33 12.82 32.15 33.17
CA LYS A 33 13.17 33.58 33.26
C LYS A 33 13.64 34.11 31.92
N VAL A 34 14.54 33.38 31.25
CA VAL A 34 15.09 33.77 29.95
C VAL A 34 14.03 33.68 28.86
N TYR A 35 13.20 32.64 28.87
CA TYR A 35 12.03 32.52 28.00
C TYR A 35 11.12 33.75 28.07
N ARG A 36 10.74 34.19 29.28
CA ARG A 36 9.88 35.39 29.44
C ARG A 36 10.49 36.65 28.85
N LYS A 37 11.81 36.85 29.01
CA LYS A 37 12.52 37.99 28.40
C LYS A 37 12.50 37.94 26.87
N LEU A 38 12.75 36.76 26.31
CA LEU A 38 12.71 36.55 24.85
C LEU A 38 11.29 36.68 24.30
N LEU A 39 10.28 36.22 25.05
CA LEU A 39 8.88 36.32 24.67
C LEU A 39 8.44 37.77 24.46
N VAL A 40 8.78 38.64 25.41
CA VAL A 40 8.49 40.08 25.32
C VAL A 40 9.21 40.70 24.12
N LYS A 41 10.45 40.30 23.87
CA LYS A 41 11.25 40.80 22.74
C LYS A 41 10.69 40.38 21.38
N TYR A 42 10.25 39.13 21.24
CA TYR A 42 9.78 38.60 19.95
C TYR A 42 8.31 38.90 19.68
N SER A 43 7.50 39.15 20.72
CA SER A 43 6.08 39.54 20.57
C SER A 43 5.88 40.83 19.79
N THR A 44 6.91 41.69 19.67
CA THR A 44 6.83 42.97 18.95
C THR A 44 7.50 42.92 17.58
N VAL A 45 8.14 41.81 17.21
CA VAL A 45 9.00 41.73 16.01
C VAL A 45 8.44 40.77 14.98
N ASP A 46 8.11 39.53 15.35
CA ASP A 46 7.66 38.50 14.41
C ASP A 46 6.90 37.36 15.12
N ASP A 47 5.68 37.08 14.67
CA ASP A 47 4.81 36.01 15.16
C ASP A 47 5.42 34.62 14.95
N ASN A 48 6.21 34.43 13.89
CA ASN A 48 6.81 33.13 13.58
C ASN A 48 7.93 32.80 14.57
N LEU A 49 8.79 33.78 14.89
CA LEU A 49 9.84 33.65 15.90
C LEU A 49 9.26 33.45 17.30
N PHE A 50 8.13 34.12 17.59
CA PHE A 50 7.39 33.94 18.83
C PHE A 50 6.89 32.50 19.01
N LYS A 51 6.24 31.94 17.98
CA LYS A 51 5.74 30.55 17.99
C LYS A 51 6.88 29.54 18.14
N LYS A 52 7.98 29.72 17.40
CA LYS A 52 9.18 28.86 17.51
C LYS A 52 9.76 28.89 18.92
N THR A 53 10.01 30.10 19.45
CA THR A 53 10.59 30.26 20.79
C THR A 53 9.71 29.67 21.90
N SER A 54 8.39 29.82 21.78
CA SER A 54 7.43 29.21 22.71
C SER A 54 7.45 27.69 22.66
N HIS A 55 7.60 27.12 21.46
CA HIS A 55 7.69 25.67 21.30
C HIS A 55 8.99 25.10 21.87
N ILE A 56 10.13 25.77 21.65
CA ILE A 56 11.43 25.37 22.24
C ILE A 56 11.37 25.43 23.77
N ALA A 57 10.85 26.52 24.32
CA ALA A 57 10.71 26.66 25.76
C ALA A 57 9.78 25.59 26.37
N TYR A 58 8.72 25.19 25.66
CA TYR A 58 7.86 24.09 26.08
C TYR A 58 8.63 22.75 26.14
N ILE A 59 9.45 22.46 25.13
CA ILE A 59 10.28 21.26 25.07
C ILE A 59 11.30 21.23 26.23
N LEU A 60 12.04 22.32 26.44
CA LEU A 60 13.06 22.40 27.48
C LEU A 60 12.49 22.43 28.91
N ARG A 61 11.25 22.90 29.11
CA ARG A 61 10.58 22.90 30.42
C ARG A 61 10.02 21.54 30.82
N ASN A 62 9.72 20.67 29.85
CA ASN A 62 9.23 19.33 30.15
C ASN A 62 10.42 18.36 30.31
N PRO A 63 10.64 17.77 31.49
CA PRO A 63 11.81 16.93 31.74
C PRO A 63 11.85 15.70 30.82
N LYS A 64 10.69 15.15 30.43
CA LYS A 64 10.62 14.00 29.49
C LYS A 64 11.06 14.41 28.09
N LEU A 65 10.58 15.56 27.61
CA LEU A 65 10.93 16.06 26.28
C LEU A 65 12.37 16.58 26.22
N ARG A 66 12.86 17.17 27.31
CA ARG A 66 14.26 17.56 27.47
C ARG A 66 15.18 16.36 27.43
N ALA A 67 14.89 15.29 28.17
CA ALA A 67 15.67 14.07 28.12
C ALA A 67 15.68 13.44 26.72
N LEU A 68 14.55 13.45 26.01
CA LEU A 68 14.48 13.01 24.61
C LEU A 68 15.28 13.90 23.65
N TYR A 69 15.29 15.22 23.88
CA TYR A 69 16.09 16.14 23.09
C TYR A 69 17.59 15.95 23.35
N ASP A 70 17.98 15.80 24.62
CA ASP A 70 19.36 15.54 25.03
C ASP A 70 19.84 14.18 24.50
N SER A 71 18.96 13.16 24.47
CA SER A 71 19.28 11.89 23.81
C SER A 71 19.44 12.07 22.31
N ILE A 72 18.59 12.85 21.62
CA ILE A 72 18.76 13.12 20.18
C ILE A 72 20.09 13.83 19.91
N LEU A 73 20.47 14.83 20.71
CA LEU A 73 21.76 15.53 20.59
C LEU A 73 22.96 14.60 20.80
N LEU A 74 22.85 13.64 21.73
CA LEU A 74 23.88 12.64 22.00
C LEU A 74 23.94 11.56 20.89
N ASP A 75 22.80 11.15 20.36
CA ASP A 75 22.65 10.04 19.41
C ASP A 75 22.86 10.50 17.95
N ASP A 76 22.67 11.81 17.65
CA ASP A 76 23.01 12.43 16.36
C ASP A 76 24.50 12.30 16.00
N TYR A 77 25.37 11.99 16.97
CA TYR A 77 26.78 11.67 16.69
C TYR A 77 26.99 10.29 16.04
N HIS A 78 26.03 9.36 16.15
CA HIS A 78 26.24 7.99 15.69
C HIS A 78 25.12 7.42 14.82
N HIS A 79 23.85 7.79 14.99
CA HIS A 79 22.78 7.22 14.19
C HIS A 79 21.67 8.24 13.95
N GLN A 80 21.52 8.65 12.69
CA GLN A 80 20.31 9.29 12.17
C GLN A 80 19.14 8.29 12.29
N GLN A 81 18.57 8.16 13.49
CA GLN A 81 17.47 7.26 13.76
C GLN A 81 16.22 7.79 13.07
N VAL A 82 15.86 7.13 11.97
CA VAL A 82 14.64 7.38 11.23
C VAL A 82 13.47 6.82 12.04
N TYR A 83 13.02 7.56 13.05
CA TYR A 83 11.78 7.25 13.74
C TYR A 83 10.62 7.35 12.73
N TRP A 84 10.04 6.21 12.37
CA TRP A 84 8.85 6.19 11.53
C TRP A 84 7.71 6.86 12.31
N LYS A 85 7.28 8.04 11.85
CA LYS A 85 6.22 8.86 12.49
C LYS A 85 4.82 8.22 12.45
N GLY A 86 4.72 6.97 12.01
CA GLY A 86 3.49 6.25 11.81
C GLY A 86 2.75 6.68 10.54
N PHE A 87 1.90 5.78 10.04
CA PHE A 87 1.04 6.03 8.89
C PHE A 87 0.08 7.21 9.12
N TYR A 88 -0.37 7.41 10.36
CA TYR A 88 -1.30 8.48 10.74
C TYR A 88 -0.72 9.89 10.50
N TYR A 89 0.56 10.10 10.79
CA TYR A 89 1.21 11.39 10.54
C TYR A 89 1.25 11.72 9.04
N PHE A 90 1.56 10.72 8.21
CA PHE A 90 1.55 10.89 6.76
C PHE A 90 0.14 11.15 6.22
N TYR A 91 -0.85 10.42 6.71
CA TYR A 91 -2.27 10.61 6.35
C TYR A 91 -2.77 12.02 6.67
N THR A 92 -2.49 12.52 7.88
CA THR A 92 -2.95 13.86 8.32
C THR A 92 -2.34 15.01 7.51
N ARG A 93 -1.07 14.87 7.10
CA ARG A 93 -0.36 15.87 6.29
C ARG A 93 -0.76 15.82 4.81
N HIS A 94 -0.93 14.63 4.24
CA HIS A 94 -1.15 14.41 2.81
C HIS A 94 -2.48 13.66 2.55
N LYS A 95 -3.58 14.17 3.10
CA LYS A 95 -4.91 13.55 3.02
C LYS A 95 -5.34 13.20 1.59
N LEU A 96 -5.24 14.17 0.67
CA LEU A 96 -5.65 13.96 -0.73
C LEU A 96 -4.80 12.89 -1.42
N ALA A 97 -3.48 12.94 -1.30
CA ALA A 97 -2.61 11.93 -1.90
C ALA A 97 -2.85 10.53 -1.32
N CYS A 98 -3.12 10.42 -0.02
CA CYS A 98 -3.46 9.14 0.60
C CYS A 98 -4.82 8.62 0.10
N MET A 99 -5.82 9.48 -0.09
CA MET A 99 -7.10 9.09 -0.68
C MET A 99 -6.94 8.62 -2.13
N PHE A 100 -6.17 9.33 -2.95
CA PHE A 100 -5.89 8.92 -4.32
C PHE A 100 -5.18 7.57 -4.41
N THR A 101 -4.17 7.34 -3.56
CA THR A 101 -3.44 6.05 -3.55
C THR A 101 -4.35 4.90 -3.11
N ILE A 102 -5.18 5.07 -2.09
CA ILE A 102 -6.17 4.06 -1.67
C ILE A 102 -7.18 3.81 -2.78
N ALA A 103 -7.69 4.86 -3.44
CA ALA A 103 -8.62 4.73 -4.55
C ALA A 103 -7.99 3.95 -5.71
N LEU A 104 -6.76 4.26 -6.10
CA LEU A 104 -6.04 3.57 -7.16
C LEU A 104 -5.80 2.09 -6.81
N LEU A 105 -5.44 1.80 -5.56
CA LEU A 105 -5.26 0.44 -5.06
C LEU A 105 -6.59 -0.34 -5.03
N SER A 106 -7.71 0.33 -4.73
CA SER A 106 -9.04 -0.29 -4.80
C SER A 106 -9.47 -0.61 -6.23
N LEU A 107 -9.11 0.25 -7.20
CA LEU A 107 -9.40 0.04 -8.61
C LEU A 107 -8.63 -1.15 -9.16
N THR A 108 -7.33 -1.26 -8.86
CA THR A 108 -6.52 -2.41 -9.29
C THR A 108 -6.99 -3.71 -8.64
N MET A 109 -7.42 -3.66 -7.38
CA MET A 109 -8.03 -4.82 -6.71
C MET A 109 -9.34 -5.26 -7.39
N LEU A 110 -10.17 -4.32 -7.82
CA LEU A 110 -11.41 -4.62 -8.54
C LEU A 110 -11.14 -5.23 -9.92
N GLU A 111 -10.16 -4.70 -10.65
CA GLU A 111 -9.73 -5.26 -11.94
C GLU A 111 -9.20 -6.69 -11.78
N TYR A 112 -8.42 -6.94 -10.73
CA TYR A 112 -7.94 -8.28 -10.40
C TYR A 112 -9.08 -9.26 -10.12
N LEU A 113 -10.10 -8.84 -9.36
CA LEU A 113 -11.29 -9.66 -9.11
C LEU A 113 -12.07 -9.97 -10.38
N LYS A 114 -12.22 -9.01 -11.30
CA LYS A 114 -12.86 -9.24 -12.60
C LYS A 114 -12.08 -10.25 -13.44
N ALA A 115 -10.76 -10.11 -13.51
CA ALA A 115 -9.89 -11.04 -14.22
C ALA A 115 -9.98 -12.45 -13.62
N TRP A 116 -10.06 -12.54 -12.29
CA TRP A 116 -10.25 -13.81 -11.58
C TRP A 116 -11.57 -14.49 -11.97
N VAL A 117 -12.69 -13.77 -11.94
CA VAL A 117 -14.00 -14.33 -12.32
C VAL A 117 -14.02 -14.76 -13.79
N ASN A 118 -13.43 -13.96 -14.67
CA ASN A 118 -13.35 -14.30 -16.09
C ASN A 118 -12.52 -15.58 -16.31
N TYR A 119 -11.39 -15.72 -15.63
CA TYR A 119 -10.56 -16.93 -15.69
C TYR A 119 -11.35 -18.20 -15.33
N TRP A 120 -12.15 -18.16 -14.25
CA TRP A 120 -12.98 -19.31 -13.88
C TRP A 120 -14.06 -19.62 -14.91
N THR A 121 -14.63 -18.59 -15.53
CA THR A 121 -15.70 -18.74 -16.52
C THR A 121 -15.16 -19.31 -17.83
N GLU A 122 -14.03 -18.81 -18.31
CA GLU A 122 -13.36 -19.35 -19.49
C GLU A 122 -12.94 -20.80 -19.28
N ARG A 123 -12.44 -21.12 -18.09
CA ARG A 123 -12.06 -22.49 -17.74
C ARG A 123 -13.24 -23.46 -17.83
N THR A 124 -14.38 -23.13 -17.21
CA THR A 124 -15.57 -24.00 -17.26
C THR A 124 -16.12 -24.13 -18.68
N MET A 125 -16.09 -23.05 -19.46
CA MET A 125 -16.47 -23.06 -20.87
C MET A 125 -15.58 -24.00 -21.70
N MET A 126 -14.25 -23.96 -21.50
CA MET A 126 -13.32 -24.86 -22.18
C MET A 126 -13.52 -26.33 -21.79
N GLU A 127 -13.76 -26.61 -20.50
CA GLU A 127 -14.08 -27.96 -20.02
C GLU A 127 -15.36 -28.50 -20.72
N GLN A 128 -16.41 -27.68 -20.83
CA GLN A 128 -17.64 -28.03 -21.56
C GLN A 128 -17.39 -28.27 -23.05
N PHE A 129 -16.56 -27.45 -23.71
CA PHE A 129 -16.20 -27.68 -25.11
C PHE A 129 -15.45 -29.00 -25.31
N ILE A 130 -14.54 -29.35 -24.41
CA ILE A 130 -13.80 -30.61 -24.46
C ILE A 130 -14.75 -31.80 -24.28
N GLU A 131 -15.69 -31.73 -23.34
CA GLU A 131 -16.70 -32.78 -23.14
C GLU A 131 -17.63 -32.93 -24.34
N ASN A 132 -18.11 -31.82 -24.91
CA ASN A 132 -18.93 -31.82 -26.12
C ASN A 132 -18.16 -32.40 -27.33
N ALA A 133 -16.88 -32.07 -27.49
CA ALA A 133 -16.04 -32.65 -28.53
C ALA A 133 -15.82 -34.16 -28.34
N LYS A 134 -15.57 -34.61 -27.11
CA LYS A 134 -15.44 -36.04 -26.77
C LYS A 134 -16.71 -36.83 -27.07
N THR A 135 -17.87 -36.32 -26.64
CA THR A 135 -19.17 -36.98 -26.90
C THR A 135 -19.50 -37.02 -28.39
N MET A 136 -19.18 -35.95 -29.14
CA MET A 136 -19.35 -35.94 -30.60
C MET A 136 -18.42 -36.95 -31.29
N ALA A 137 -17.15 -37.04 -30.87
CA ALA A 137 -16.20 -38.02 -31.39
C ALA A 137 -16.63 -39.46 -31.09
N GLN A 138 -17.13 -39.73 -29.87
CA GLN A 138 -17.71 -41.03 -29.50
C GLN A 138 -18.92 -41.37 -30.38
N ARG A 139 -19.88 -40.45 -30.55
CA ARG A 139 -21.03 -40.66 -31.42
C ARG A 139 -20.64 -40.96 -32.88
N ILE A 140 -19.61 -40.30 -33.40
CA ILE A 140 -19.09 -40.58 -34.74
C ILE A 140 -18.48 -41.99 -34.79
N SER A 141 -17.68 -42.36 -33.79
CA SER A 141 -17.11 -43.70 -33.66
C SER A 141 -18.18 -44.80 -33.59
N ASP A 142 -19.21 -44.62 -32.75
CA ASP A 142 -20.32 -45.56 -32.60
C ASP A 142 -21.11 -45.72 -33.90
N LYS A 143 -21.36 -44.61 -34.63
CA LYS A 143 -21.98 -44.67 -35.97
C LYS A 143 -21.13 -45.45 -36.96
N HIS A 144 -19.81 -45.28 -36.96
CA HIS A 144 -18.91 -46.06 -37.80
C HIS A 144 -18.88 -47.55 -37.41
N LEU A 145 -18.95 -47.87 -36.12
CA LEU A 145 -19.06 -49.26 -35.62
C LEU A 145 -20.40 -49.90 -35.99
N SER A 146 -21.51 -49.15 -35.87
CA SER A 146 -22.84 -49.58 -36.28
C SER A 146 -22.94 -49.80 -37.79
N ALA A 147 -22.31 -48.94 -38.60
CA ALA A 147 -22.27 -49.11 -40.05
C ALA A 147 -21.46 -50.35 -40.49
N LYS A 148 -20.39 -50.71 -39.76
CA LYS A 148 -19.61 -51.93 -40.03
C LYS A 148 -20.31 -53.23 -39.59
N THR A 149 -21.21 -53.16 -38.61
CA THR A 149 -21.96 -54.32 -38.09
C THR A 149 -23.25 -54.59 -38.85
N HIS A 150 -23.73 -53.64 -39.66
CA HIS A 150 -24.86 -53.85 -40.57
C HIS A 150 -24.42 -54.71 -41.78
N LYS A 151 -24.28 -56.03 -41.58
CA LYS A 151 -24.26 -57.01 -42.67
C LYS A 151 -25.59 -56.89 -43.42
N SER A 152 -25.54 -56.27 -44.60
CA SER A 152 -26.65 -56.27 -45.55
C SER A 152 -26.94 -57.72 -45.96
N TYR A 153 -28.07 -58.27 -45.51
CA TYR A 153 -28.63 -59.47 -46.11
C TYR A 153 -29.24 -59.04 -47.46
N MET A 154 -28.45 -59.13 -48.54
CA MET A 154 -29.01 -59.10 -49.89
C MET A 154 -29.65 -60.46 -50.16
N ASP A 155 -30.97 -60.54 -50.02
CA ASP A 155 -31.76 -61.66 -50.57
C ASP A 155 -31.70 -61.58 -52.09
N PHE A 156 -30.76 -62.31 -52.70
CA PHE A 156 -30.83 -62.64 -54.11
C PHE A 156 -31.89 -63.71 -54.28
N ALA A 157 -33.14 -63.29 -54.48
CA ALA A 157 -34.21 -64.18 -54.92
C ALA A 157 -33.74 -64.95 -56.17
N LYS A 158 -33.59 -66.27 -56.04
CA LYS A 158 -33.30 -67.18 -57.14
C LYS A 158 -34.46 -67.13 -58.13
N VAL A 159 -34.32 -66.35 -59.19
CA VAL A 159 -35.14 -66.49 -60.39
C VAL A 159 -34.58 -67.67 -61.19
N THR A 160 -35.22 -68.83 -61.10
CA THR A 160 -34.96 -69.96 -61.99
C THR A 160 -35.66 -69.71 -63.32
N VAL A 161 -34.90 -69.37 -64.37
CA VAL A 161 -35.41 -69.33 -65.75
C VAL A 161 -35.41 -70.77 -66.27
N PHE A 162 -36.61 -71.31 -66.53
CA PHE A 162 -36.78 -72.59 -67.20
C PHE A 162 -36.67 -72.36 -68.71
N LEU A 163 -35.59 -72.82 -69.33
CA LEU A 163 -35.44 -72.88 -70.78
C LEU A 163 -35.93 -74.25 -71.24
N TRP A 164 -37.04 -74.30 -71.99
CA TRP A 164 -37.46 -75.50 -72.72
C TRP A 164 -37.00 -75.38 -74.18
N ILE A 165 -36.46 -76.50 -74.69
CA ILE A 165 -36.20 -76.78 -76.10
C ILE A 165 -37.49 -76.73 -76.91
#